data_AF-A0A1V2RS00-F1
#
_entry.id   AF-A0A1V2RS00-F1
#
_cell.length_a   1.000
_cell.length_b   1.000
_cell.length_c   1.000
_cell.angle_alpha   90.00
_cell.angle_beta   90.00
_cell.angle_gamma   90.00
#
_symmetry.space_group_name_H-M   'P 1'
#
loop_
_entity.id
_entity.type
_entity.pdbx_description
1 polymer ?
#
loop_
_entity_poly.entity_id
_entity_poly.type
_entity_poly.pdbx_seq_one_letter_code
_entity_poly.pdbx_strand_id
1 'polypeptide(L)'
;MPICAQCAREFTRLSRGRAPRYCSRACQARAYRARKAEPQNAPPARRGQPTAAAPPRTGRPAAGPGRSSGTLSVPAIVRAAVRIADSEGLDALSMRRVADSLGAGAMALYHYVTGKDELIELMVGQVYADSGAAAPPGPGGWRAALEHVARAEWALYTAHPWTLRVLATVRPPLAPSVLAGAERAMAALDGTGVDALTVHRLTQSVLGQVQGLGLLRVSEIEAARRAGPSLAHWRTVTAPAVLMPDRDTPYPRLASTARDAEAAADLDALFEFGLARILDGVALFLDGLPEHTDHSGGTAGTAHEGAARPAAQEPRAGGGGPAVHRNVADPTARGR
;
A
#
# COMPACT_ATOMS: atom_id res chain seq x y z
N MET A 1 3.26 -4.16 51.74
CA MET A 1 3.98 -3.08 51.01
C MET A 1 3.60 -3.12 49.53
N PRO A 2 3.65 -2.03 48.74
CA PRO A 2 3.38 -2.13 47.30
C PRO A 2 4.45 -2.98 46.61
N ILE A 3 3.99 -3.84 45.71
CA ILE A 3 4.83 -4.75 44.92
C ILE A 3 4.98 -4.18 43.51
N CYS A 4 6.21 -4.16 43.00
CA CYS A 4 6.48 -3.69 41.65
C CYS A 4 5.90 -4.64 40.60
N ALA A 5 5.06 -4.13 39.70
CA ALA A 5 4.43 -4.94 38.64
C ALA A 5 5.42 -5.47 37.58
N GLN A 6 6.68 -5.05 37.59
CA GLN A 6 7.71 -5.52 36.65
C GLN A 6 8.72 -6.50 37.26
N CYS A 7 9.05 -6.37 38.54
CA CYS A 7 10.12 -7.16 39.16
C CYS A 7 9.72 -7.84 40.48
N ALA A 8 8.44 -7.76 40.86
CA ALA A 8 7.87 -8.37 42.06
C ALA A 8 8.53 -7.98 43.40
N ARG A 9 9.44 -6.99 43.41
CA ARG A 9 10.06 -6.48 44.64
C ARG A 9 9.13 -5.54 45.38
N GLU A 10 9.11 -5.66 46.69
CA GLU A 10 8.49 -4.69 47.58
C GLU A 10 9.27 -3.38 47.55
N PHE A 11 8.57 -2.25 47.67
CA PHE A 11 9.21 -0.94 47.74
C PHE A 11 8.42 0.03 48.62
N THR A 12 9.12 1.02 49.16
CA THR A 12 8.52 2.01 50.06
C THR A 12 7.77 3.08 49.26
N ARG A 13 6.57 3.45 49.69
CA ARG A 13 5.85 4.61 49.11
C ARG A 13 6.57 5.87 49.54
N LEU A 14 7.21 6.56 48.60
CA LEU A 14 7.66 7.93 48.79
C LEU A 14 6.53 8.85 48.32
N SER A 15 5.95 9.58 49.28
CA SER A 15 5.01 10.72 49.19
C SER A 15 3.57 10.51 48.65
N ARG A 16 2.69 11.45 49.07
CA ARG A 16 1.23 11.48 48.84
C ARG A 16 0.92 11.66 47.34
N GLY A 17 0.09 10.78 46.79
CA GLY A 17 -0.34 10.78 45.39
C GLY A 17 -0.83 9.39 44.93
N ARG A 18 -1.21 9.26 43.65
CA ARG A 18 -1.60 7.96 43.04
C ARG A 18 -0.45 6.97 43.22
N ALA A 19 -0.75 5.80 43.79
CA ALA A 19 0.27 4.79 44.11
C ALA A 19 1.07 4.41 42.84
N PRO A 20 2.41 4.55 42.86
CA PRO A 20 3.25 4.13 41.73
C PRO A 20 3.12 2.62 41.50
N ARG A 21 3.01 2.19 40.23
CA ARG A 21 2.92 0.76 39.86
C ARG A 21 4.29 0.06 39.78
N TYR A 22 5.37 0.83 39.86
CA TYR A 22 6.75 0.37 39.65
C TYR A 22 7.68 0.96 40.70
N CYS A 23 8.69 0.20 41.14
CA CYS A 23 9.66 0.64 42.16
C CYS A 23 10.70 1.64 41.63
N SER A 24 10.84 1.81 40.31
CA SER A 24 11.80 2.74 39.69
C SER A 24 11.42 3.09 38.25
N ARG A 25 11.98 4.20 37.73
CA ARG A 25 11.84 4.59 36.31
C ARG A 25 12.37 3.50 35.36
N ALA A 26 13.40 2.76 35.77
CA ALA A 26 13.93 1.64 34.99
C ALA A 26 12.93 0.48 34.86
N CYS A 27 12.19 0.15 35.94
CA CYS A 27 11.13 -0.86 35.89
C CYS A 27 9.93 -0.40 35.05
N GLN A 28 9.57 0.88 35.10
CA GLN A 28 8.54 1.45 34.23
C GLN A 28 8.93 1.38 32.74
N ALA A 29 10.19 1.71 32.41
CA ALA A 29 10.70 1.66 31.04
C ALA A 29 10.74 0.22 30.48
N ARG A 30 11.10 -0.78 31.30
CA ARG A 30 11.06 -2.20 30.91
C ARG A 30 9.62 -2.67 30.63
N ALA A 31 8.67 -2.34 31.51
CA ALA A 31 7.26 -2.67 31.30
C ALA A 31 6.66 -2.02 30.04
N TYR A 32 7.10 -0.79 29.73
CA TYR A 32 6.70 -0.10 28.51
C TYR A 32 7.25 -0.77 27.24
N ARG A 33 8.53 -1.15 27.23
CA ARG A 33 9.13 -1.86 26.10
C ARG A 33 8.51 -3.24 25.87
N ALA A 34 8.21 -3.97 26.94
CA ALA A 34 7.52 -5.26 26.86
C ALA A 34 6.13 -5.12 26.19
N ARG A 35 5.32 -4.14 26.59
CA ARG A 35 4.01 -3.85 25.96
C ARG A 35 4.10 -3.43 24.49
N LYS A 36 5.20 -2.78 24.09
CA LYS A 36 5.42 -2.38 22.69
C LYS A 36 5.94 -3.54 21.83
N ALA A 37 6.59 -4.52 22.45
CA ALA A 37 7.14 -5.70 21.79
C ALA A 37 6.12 -6.85 21.64
N GLU A 38 5.00 -6.79 22.37
CA GLU A 38 3.93 -7.77 22.26
C GLU A 38 3.03 -7.43 21.05
N PRO A 39 2.76 -8.38 20.13
CA PRO A 39 1.88 -8.13 18.99
C PRO A 39 0.48 -7.81 19.50
N GLN A 40 -0.10 -6.71 19.03
CA GLN A 40 -1.46 -6.27 19.37
C GLN A 40 -2.50 -7.17 18.70
N ASN A 41 -2.61 -8.43 19.12
CA ASN A 41 -3.70 -9.32 18.79
C ASN A 41 -3.75 -10.50 19.77
N ALA A 42 -4.29 -10.24 20.96
CA ALA A 42 -4.82 -11.28 21.84
C ALA A 42 -6.10 -10.75 22.49
N PRO A 43 -7.29 -11.29 22.17
CA PRO A 43 -8.52 -10.92 22.87
C PRO A 43 -8.43 -11.37 24.34
N PRO A 44 -9.05 -10.65 25.30
CA PRO A 44 -9.02 -11.06 26.69
C PRO A 44 -9.72 -12.42 26.86
N ALA A 45 -9.01 -13.38 27.48
CA ALA A 45 -9.55 -14.69 27.83
C ALA A 45 -10.80 -14.53 28.70
N ARG A 46 -11.97 -14.89 28.15
CA ARG A 46 -13.22 -14.93 28.91
C ARG A 46 -13.17 -16.12 29.87
N ARG A 47 -13.15 -15.84 31.18
CA ARG A 47 -13.49 -16.83 32.20
C ARG A 47 -14.95 -17.23 32.03
N GLY A 48 -15.19 -18.53 32.02
CA GLY A 48 -16.44 -19.15 31.63
C GLY A 48 -17.63 -18.81 32.52
N GLN A 49 -18.79 -18.81 31.88
CA GLN A 49 -20.05 -19.25 32.46
C GLN A 49 -20.92 -19.82 31.32
N PRO A 50 -21.59 -20.97 31.55
CA PRO A 50 -22.38 -21.66 30.53
C PRO A 50 -23.81 -21.09 30.49
N THR A 51 -24.47 -21.13 29.32
CA THR A 51 -25.91 -21.48 29.20
C THR A 51 -26.39 -21.52 27.75
N ALA A 52 -26.94 -22.69 27.40
CA ALA A 52 -28.08 -23.01 26.54
C ALA A 52 -28.52 -22.09 25.37
N ALA A 53 -28.73 -22.74 24.23
CA ALA A 53 -29.35 -22.24 23.00
C ALA A 53 -30.86 -21.95 23.15
N ALA A 54 -31.35 -20.91 22.45
CA ALA A 54 -32.75 -20.71 22.00
C ALA A 54 -32.87 -19.52 21.00
N PRO A 55 -33.92 -19.44 20.14
CA PRO A 55 -33.81 -19.14 18.68
C PRO A 55 -34.26 -17.70 18.27
N PRO A 56 -34.38 -17.33 16.96
CA PRO A 56 -34.39 -15.94 16.52
C PRO A 56 -35.76 -15.29 16.73
N ARG A 57 -35.77 -14.04 17.20
CA ARG A 57 -37.01 -13.27 17.39
C ARG A 57 -37.23 -12.29 16.23
N THR A 58 -38.27 -12.60 15.48
CA THR A 58 -38.96 -11.73 14.52
C THR A 58 -39.53 -10.48 15.23
N GLY A 59 -39.62 -9.38 14.48
CA GLY A 59 -39.75 -8.03 15.00
C GLY A 59 -41.15 -7.53 15.37
N ARG A 60 -41.21 -6.27 15.84
CA ARG A 60 -42.28 -5.27 15.64
C ARG A 60 -41.80 -3.88 16.17
N PRO A 61 -42.28 -2.73 15.63
CA PRO A 61 -41.57 -1.45 15.68
C PRO A 61 -42.09 -0.51 16.79
N ALA A 62 -41.27 0.48 17.14
CA ALA A 62 -41.72 1.67 17.88
C ALA A 62 -41.22 2.93 17.16
N ALA A 63 -42.19 3.73 16.74
CA ALA A 63 -42.02 4.99 16.05
C ALA A 63 -41.56 6.10 17.01
N GLY A 64 -40.59 6.89 16.56
CA GLY A 64 -40.28 8.22 17.08
C GLY A 64 -39.90 9.12 15.90
N PRO A 65 -40.19 10.44 15.93
CA PRO A 65 -39.88 11.31 14.81
C PRO A 65 -38.40 11.68 14.86
N GLY A 66 -37.59 11.16 13.92
CA GLY A 66 -36.23 11.66 13.76
C GLY A 66 -35.26 10.74 13.05
N ARG A 67 -34.75 11.25 11.92
CA ARG A 67 -33.55 10.84 11.18
C ARG A 67 -33.67 9.52 10.42
N SER A 68 -33.49 9.61 9.11
CA SER A 68 -33.23 8.49 8.20
C SER A 68 -31.92 7.80 8.58
N SER A 69 -31.91 7.01 9.65
CA SER A 69 -30.83 6.06 9.88
C SER A 69 -31.05 4.90 8.92
N GLY A 70 -30.50 5.01 7.70
CA GLY A 70 -30.21 3.82 6.91
C GLY A 70 -29.48 2.83 7.82
N THR A 71 -29.92 1.58 7.84
CA THR A 71 -29.36 0.55 8.72
C THR A 71 -27.84 0.51 8.53
N LEU A 72 -27.10 0.74 9.62
CA LEU A 72 -25.64 0.66 9.60
C LEU A 72 -25.24 -0.75 9.11
N SER A 73 -24.36 -0.79 8.12
CA SER A 73 -23.92 -2.03 7.48
C SER A 73 -22.51 -1.86 6.95
N VAL A 74 -21.77 -2.96 6.77
CA VAL A 74 -20.41 -2.91 6.21
C VAL A 74 -20.37 -2.14 4.88
N PRO A 75 -21.26 -2.40 3.89
CA PRO A 75 -21.24 -1.65 2.63
C PRO A 75 -21.53 -0.16 2.80
N ALA A 76 -22.39 0.22 3.76
CA ALA A 76 -22.66 1.63 4.03
C ALA A 76 -21.44 2.34 4.66
N ILE A 77 -20.74 1.65 5.57
CA ILE A 77 -19.50 2.13 6.20
C ILE A 77 -18.40 2.31 5.14
N VAL A 78 -18.18 1.30 4.30
CA VAL A 78 -17.16 1.32 3.25
C VAL A 78 -17.43 2.45 2.25
N ARG A 79 -18.66 2.58 1.74
CA ARG A 79 -19.02 3.69 0.82
C ARG A 79 -18.81 5.07 1.43
N ALA A 80 -19.13 5.25 2.71
CA ALA A 80 -18.88 6.51 3.39
C ALA A 80 -17.38 6.80 3.53
N ALA A 81 -16.59 5.78 3.88
CA ALA A 81 -15.15 5.87 4.00
C ALA A 81 -14.47 6.19 2.65
N VAL A 82 -14.89 5.54 1.55
CA VAL A 82 -14.42 5.83 0.19
C VAL A 82 -14.69 7.29 -0.17
N ARG A 83 -15.92 7.79 0.04
CA ARG A 83 -16.25 9.20 -0.24
C ARG A 83 -15.36 10.18 0.53
N ILE A 84 -15.10 9.91 1.81
CA ILE A 84 -14.19 10.74 2.63
C ILE A 84 -12.79 10.71 2.04
N ALA A 85 -12.27 9.53 1.68
CA ALA A 85 -10.93 9.41 1.11
C ALA A 85 -10.82 10.08 -0.27
N ASP A 86 -11.87 10.04 -1.09
CA ASP A 86 -11.92 10.70 -2.40
C ASP A 86 -11.95 12.23 -2.30
N SER A 87 -12.65 12.78 -1.29
CA SER A 87 -12.79 14.23 -1.12
C SER A 87 -11.68 14.87 -0.29
N GLU A 88 -11.31 14.23 0.82
CA GLU A 88 -10.42 14.78 1.85
C GLU A 88 -9.06 14.06 1.92
N GLY A 89 -8.89 12.96 1.18
CA GLY A 89 -7.68 12.14 1.21
C GLY A 89 -7.68 11.10 2.33
N LEU A 90 -6.77 10.13 2.21
CA LEU A 90 -6.68 9.00 3.15
C LEU A 90 -6.27 9.40 4.57
N ASP A 91 -5.54 10.51 4.71
CA ASP A 91 -5.05 10.98 6.01
C ASP A 91 -6.18 11.56 6.87
N ALA A 92 -7.26 12.07 6.25
CA ALA A 92 -8.47 12.51 6.94
C ALA A 92 -9.35 11.34 7.45
N LEU A 93 -9.09 10.12 6.95
CA LEU A 93 -9.88 8.95 7.31
C LEU A 93 -9.62 8.51 8.75
N SER A 94 -10.67 8.55 9.57
CA SER A 94 -10.68 7.98 10.93
C SER A 94 -12.02 7.33 11.23
N MET A 95 -12.04 6.37 12.16
CA MET A 95 -13.28 5.69 12.59
C MET A 95 -14.34 6.70 13.06
N ARG A 96 -13.91 7.76 13.74
CA ARG A 96 -14.80 8.84 14.19
C ARG A 96 -15.35 9.66 13.01
N ARG A 97 -14.49 10.08 12.07
CA ARG A 97 -14.93 10.84 10.89
C ARG A 97 -15.97 10.07 10.07
N VAL A 98 -15.78 8.76 9.91
CA VAL A 98 -16.73 7.88 9.20
C VAL A 98 -18.04 7.78 9.98
N ALA A 99 -17.98 7.56 11.29
CA ALA A 99 -19.18 7.51 12.14
C ALA A 99 -19.98 8.81 12.09
N ASP A 100 -19.30 9.96 12.21
CA ASP A 100 -19.90 11.28 12.12
C ASP A 100 -20.58 11.49 10.77
N SER A 101 -19.96 11.05 9.66
CA SER A 101 -20.55 11.13 8.31
C SER A 101 -21.82 10.29 8.12
N LEU A 102 -22.01 9.27 8.96
CA LEU A 102 -23.16 8.37 8.95
C LEU A 102 -24.19 8.72 10.03
N GLY A 103 -23.94 9.75 10.85
CA GLY A 103 -24.79 10.09 12.00
C GLY A 103 -24.82 8.99 13.07
N ALA A 104 -23.78 8.15 13.15
CA ALA A 104 -23.66 7.04 14.08
C ALA A 104 -22.62 7.33 15.17
N GLY A 105 -22.72 6.63 16.31
CA GLY A 105 -21.66 6.66 17.32
C GLY A 105 -20.45 5.83 16.86
N ALA A 106 -19.22 6.30 17.13
CA ALA A 106 -17.99 5.59 16.74
C ALA A 106 -17.95 4.13 17.23
N MET A 107 -18.45 3.86 18.44
CA MET A 107 -18.54 2.49 18.97
C MET A 107 -19.44 1.56 18.12
N ALA A 108 -20.44 2.10 17.42
CA ALA A 108 -21.31 1.31 16.57
C ALA A 108 -20.58 0.72 15.36
N LEU A 109 -19.59 1.44 14.79
CA LEU A 109 -18.81 0.96 13.65
C LEU A 109 -17.95 -0.24 14.00
N TYR A 110 -17.42 -0.29 15.23
CA TYR A 110 -16.57 -1.38 15.69
C TYR A 110 -17.29 -2.74 15.81
N HIS A 111 -18.62 -2.78 15.72
CA HIS A 111 -19.38 -4.02 15.57
C HIS A 111 -19.31 -4.62 14.16
N TYR A 112 -18.93 -3.81 13.16
CA TYR A 112 -18.90 -4.19 11.74
C TYR A 112 -17.49 -4.31 11.20
N VAL A 113 -16.56 -3.48 11.69
CA VAL A 113 -15.15 -3.47 11.27
C VAL A 113 -14.28 -3.29 12.51
N THR A 114 -13.24 -4.11 12.65
CA THR A 114 -12.36 -4.15 13.82
C THR A 114 -11.48 -2.92 13.96
N GLY A 115 -11.20 -2.20 12.86
CA GLY A 115 -10.39 -1.00 12.89
C GLY A 115 -10.22 -0.32 11.53
N LYS A 116 -9.34 0.71 11.52
CA LYS A 116 -9.03 1.50 10.32
C LYS A 116 -8.37 0.64 9.24
N ASP A 117 -7.48 -0.28 9.62
CA ASP A 117 -6.73 -1.09 8.65
C ASP A 117 -7.66 -2.04 7.89
N GLU A 118 -8.52 -2.79 8.61
CA GLU A 118 -9.56 -3.63 7.97
C GLU A 118 -10.51 -2.79 7.12
N LEU A 119 -10.89 -1.59 7.58
CA LEU A 119 -11.71 -0.69 6.78
C LEU A 119 -11.02 -0.30 5.46
N ILE A 120 -9.71 -0.02 5.47
CA ILE A 120 -8.94 0.27 4.26
C ILE A 120 -8.89 -0.94 3.33
N GLU A 121 -8.70 -2.15 3.85
CA GLU A 121 -8.73 -3.38 3.03
C GLU A 121 -10.09 -3.55 2.34
N LEU A 122 -11.19 -3.32 3.06
CA LEU A 122 -12.54 -3.37 2.51
C LEU A 122 -12.79 -2.26 1.48
N MET A 123 -12.29 -1.05 1.73
CA MET A 123 -12.38 0.07 0.80
C MET A 123 -11.67 -0.24 -0.52
N VAL A 124 -10.42 -0.68 -0.47
CA VAL A 124 -9.65 -1.10 -1.64
C VAL A 124 -10.37 -2.24 -2.35
N GLY A 125 -10.84 -3.23 -1.59
CA GLY A 125 -11.58 -4.37 -2.12
C GLY A 125 -12.79 -3.93 -2.95
N GLN A 126 -13.56 -2.97 -2.45
CA GLN A 126 -14.74 -2.43 -3.14
C GLN A 126 -14.34 -1.66 -4.41
N VAL A 127 -13.47 -0.66 -4.32
CA VAL A 127 -13.12 0.18 -5.49
C VAL A 127 -12.39 -0.60 -6.59
N TYR A 128 -11.59 -1.60 -6.20
CA TYR A 128 -10.91 -2.48 -7.15
C TYR A 128 -11.89 -3.45 -7.84
N ALA A 129 -12.95 -3.88 -7.15
CA ALA A 129 -14.01 -4.64 -7.78
C ALA A 129 -14.80 -3.77 -8.78
N ASP A 130 -15.11 -2.54 -8.38
CA ASP A 130 -15.87 -1.58 -9.19
C ASP A 130 -15.09 -1.09 -10.42
N SER A 131 -13.75 -1.11 -10.41
CA SER A 131 -12.91 -0.69 -11.55
C SER A 131 -12.99 -1.63 -12.76
N GLY A 132 -13.52 -2.85 -12.59
CA GLY A 132 -13.54 -3.84 -13.66
C GLY A 132 -12.16 -4.42 -14.00
N ALA A 133 -11.10 -4.10 -13.25
CA ALA A 133 -9.80 -4.80 -13.35
C ALA A 133 -9.96 -6.33 -13.17
N ALA A 134 -11.05 -6.70 -12.52
CA ALA A 134 -11.46 -8.07 -12.30
C ALA A 134 -12.26 -8.75 -13.43
N ALA A 135 -12.65 -8.00 -14.45
CA ALA A 135 -13.43 -8.56 -15.55
C ALA A 135 -12.56 -9.51 -16.41
N PRO A 136 -13.14 -10.57 -17.00
CA PRO A 136 -12.44 -11.39 -17.98
C PRO A 136 -11.96 -10.48 -19.13
N PRO A 137 -10.74 -10.68 -19.64
CA PRO A 137 -10.32 -9.97 -20.84
C PRO A 137 -11.26 -10.35 -21.99
N GLY A 138 -11.60 -9.38 -22.82
CA GLY A 138 -12.25 -9.65 -24.09
C GLY A 138 -11.37 -10.56 -24.97
N PRO A 139 -11.89 -11.04 -26.11
CA PRO A 139 -11.06 -11.74 -27.09
C PRO A 139 -9.85 -10.85 -27.47
N GLY A 140 -8.63 -11.41 -27.46
CA GLY A 140 -7.41 -10.63 -27.75
C GLY A 140 -6.09 -11.15 -27.17
N GLY A 141 -6.09 -12.30 -26.48
CA GLY A 141 -4.86 -12.93 -25.97
C GLY A 141 -4.22 -12.18 -24.80
N TRP A 142 -2.96 -12.52 -24.50
CA TRP A 142 -2.22 -12.00 -23.35
C TRP A 142 -2.10 -10.47 -23.36
N ARG A 143 -1.90 -9.88 -24.55
CA ARG A 143 -1.68 -8.43 -24.70
C ARG A 143 -2.93 -7.64 -24.30
N ALA A 144 -4.08 -8.00 -24.86
CA ALA A 144 -5.35 -7.32 -24.55
C ALA A 144 -5.70 -7.43 -23.06
N ALA A 145 -5.37 -8.57 -22.43
CA ALA A 145 -5.60 -8.76 -21.01
C ALA A 145 -4.72 -7.85 -20.13
N LEU A 146 -3.42 -7.75 -20.42
CA LEU A 146 -2.53 -6.85 -19.69
C LEU A 146 -2.87 -5.38 -19.93
N GLU A 147 -3.29 -5.02 -21.15
CA GLU A 147 -3.78 -3.67 -21.44
C GLU A 147 -5.04 -3.33 -20.63
N HIS A 148 -5.99 -4.25 -20.54
CA HIS A 148 -7.22 -4.08 -19.76
C HIS A 148 -6.92 -3.81 -18.29
N VAL A 149 -6.09 -4.66 -17.67
CA VAL A 149 -5.71 -4.50 -16.25
C VAL A 149 -4.98 -3.18 -16.04
N ALA A 150 -4.02 -2.83 -16.90
CA ALA A 150 -3.27 -1.58 -16.80
C ALA A 150 -4.18 -0.35 -16.89
N ARG A 151 -5.12 -0.34 -17.84
CA ARG A 151 -6.09 0.76 -18.02
C ARG A 151 -7.08 0.85 -16.85
N ALA A 152 -7.55 -0.28 -16.34
CA ALA A 152 -8.43 -0.30 -15.17
C ALA A 152 -7.73 0.25 -13.91
N GLU A 153 -6.45 -0.08 -13.72
CA GLU A 153 -5.66 0.43 -12.60
C GLU A 153 -5.31 1.92 -12.77
N TRP A 154 -5.02 2.38 -14.00
CA TRP A 154 -4.86 3.80 -14.31
C TRP A 154 -6.13 4.61 -14.02
N ALA A 155 -7.29 4.11 -14.44
CA ALA A 155 -8.58 4.71 -14.15
C ALA A 155 -8.88 4.72 -12.64
N LEU A 156 -8.52 3.65 -11.94
CA LEU A 156 -8.65 3.55 -10.49
C LEU A 156 -7.83 4.64 -9.76
N TYR A 157 -6.57 4.86 -10.15
CA TYR A 157 -5.74 5.91 -9.56
C TYR A 157 -6.24 7.32 -9.85
N THR A 158 -6.90 7.51 -10.99
CA THR A 158 -7.52 8.79 -11.34
C THR A 158 -8.79 9.04 -10.52
N ALA A 159 -9.66 8.03 -10.39
CA ALA A 159 -10.92 8.13 -9.65
C ALA A 159 -10.73 8.15 -8.13
N HIS A 160 -9.79 7.35 -7.63
CA HIS A 160 -9.52 7.13 -6.21
C HIS A 160 -8.02 7.29 -5.89
N PRO A 161 -7.45 8.51 -5.91
CA PRO A 161 -5.99 8.74 -5.80
C PRO A 161 -5.31 8.11 -4.57
N TRP A 162 -6.04 7.95 -3.47
CA TRP A 162 -5.55 7.31 -2.25
C TRP A 162 -5.20 5.83 -2.42
N THR A 163 -5.78 5.15 -3.42
CA THR A 163 -5.53 3.71 -3.67
C THR A 163 -4.09 3.43 -4.06
N LEU A 164 -3.42 4.35 -4.77
CA LEU A 164 -2.00 4.21 -5.13
C LEU A 164 -1.12 4.04 -3.90
N ARG A 165 -1.34 4.86 -2.84
CA ARG A 165 -0.59 4.76 -1.58
C ARG A 165 -0.81 3.43 -0.85
N VAL A 166 -1.92 2.76 -1.11
CA VAL A 166 -2.28 1.49 -0.46
C VAL A 166 -1.77 0.29 -1.26
N LEU A 167 -1.87 0.35 -2.59
CA LEU A 167 -1.49 -0.73 -3.50
C LEU A 167 0.00 -0.75 -3.84
N ALA A 168 0.62 0.42 -4.05
CA ALA A 168 2.06 0.53 -4.38
C ALA A 168 2.94 0.43 -3.12
N THR A 169 2.87 -0.70 -2.42
CA THR A 169 3.67 -0.98 -1.21
C THR A 169 4.24 -2.39 -1.26
N VAL A 170 5.24 -2.67 -0.41
CA VAL A 170 5.81 -4.03 -0.28
C VAL A 170 4.86 -5.04 0.39
N ARG A 171 3.71 -4.57 0.93
CA ARG A 171 2.69 -5.39 1.60
C ARG A 171 1.30 -4.87 1.22
N PRO A 172 0.88 -5.07 -0.04
CA PRO A 172 -0.44 -4.65 -0.47
C PRO A 172 -1.53 -5.46 0.25
N PRO A 173 -2.75 -4.92 0.40
CA PRO A 173 -3.89 -5.65 0.96
C PRO A 173 -4.18 -6.95 0.21
N LEU A 174 -4.46 -8.02 0.96
CA LEU A 174 -4.88 -9.32 0.41
C LEU A 174 -6.41 -9.36 0.24
N ALA A 175 -7.00 -8.29 -0.30
CA ALA A 175 -8.43 -8.24 -0.56
C ALA A 175 -8.80 -9.18 -1.73
N PRO A 176 -9.93 -9.91 -1.67
CA PRO A 176 -10.28 -10.90 -2.70
C PRO A 176 -10.31 -10.36 -4.14
N SER A 177 -10.79 -9.12 -4.34
CA SER A 177 -10.83 -8.50 -5.66
C SER A 177 -9.45 -8.15 -6.20
N VAL A 178 -8.54 -7.67 -5.33
CA VAL A 178 -7.13 -7.39 -5.66
C VAL A 178 -6.41 -8.67 -6.04
N LEU A 179 -6.55 -9.71 -5.22
CA LEU A 179 -5.96 -11.03 -5.50
C LEU A 179 -6.47 -11.61 -6.81
N ALA A 180 -7.78 -11.55 -7.05
CA ALA A 180 -8.35 -12.03 -8.29
C ALA A 180 -7.84 -11.21 -9.50
N GLY A 181 -7.61 -9.90 -9.35
CA GLY A 181 -7.01 -9.06 -10.39
C GLY A 181 -5.60 -9.49 -10.74
N ALA A 182 -4.77 -9.70 -9.72
CA ALA A 182 -3.41 -10.20 -9.88
C ALA A 182 -3.39 -11.60 -10.53
N GLU A 183 -4.25 -12.51 -10.08
CA GLU A 183 -4.38 -13.85 -10.65
C GLU A 183 -4.73 -13.79 -12.14
N ARG A 184 -5.69 -12.96 -12.54
CA ARG A 184 -6.05 -12.78 -13.94
C ARG A 184 -4.93 -12.16 -14.78
N ALA A 185 -4.23 -11.18 -14.25
CA ALA A 185 -3.11 -10.56 -14.94
C ALA A 185 -1.99 -11.58 -15.21
N MET A 186 -1.74 -12.49 -14.27
CA MET A 186 -0.78 -13.58 -14.46
C MET A 186 -1.30 -14.66 -15.42
N ALA A 187 -2.57 -15.06 -15.28
CA ALA A 187 -3.22 -16.04 -16.16
C ALA A 187 -3.28 -15.60 -17.63
N ALA A 188 -3.16 -14.29 -17.90
CA ALA A 188 -3.04 -13.76 -19.26
C ALA A 188 -1.85 -14.38 -20.02
N LEU A 189 -0.79 -14.78 -19.33
CA LEU A 189 0.43 -15.35 -19.91
C LEU A 189 0.44 -16.88 -19.89
N ASP A 190 -0.67 -17.53 -19.53
CA ASP A 190 -0.77 -18.98 -19.58
C ASP A 190 -0.57 -19.50 -21.01
N GLY A 191 0.13 -20.63 -21.15
CA GLY A 191 0.42 -21.24 -22.45
C GLY A 191 1.52 -20.56 -23.27
N THR A 192 2.17 -19.52 -22.73
CA THR A 192 3.33 -18.86 -23.40
C THR A 192 4.67 -19.59 -23.18
N GLY A 193 4.70 -20.67 -22.40
CA GLY A 193 5.92 -21.41 -22.09
C GLY A 193 6.83 -20.74 -21.03
N VAL A 194 6.36 -19.66 -20.42
CA VAL A 194 7.11 -18.90 -19.41
C VAL A 194 6.91 -19.48 -18.00
N ASP A 195 7.98 -19.53 -17.21
CA ASP A 195 7.90 -19.96 -15.81
C ASP A 195 7.16 -18.95 -14.91
N ALA A 196 6.60 -19.43 -13.80
CA ALA A 196 5.76 -18.61 -12.92
C ALA A 196 6.47 -17.36 -12.36
N LEU A 197 7.78 -17.43 -12.07
CA LEU A 197 8.52 -16.28 -11.56
C LEU A 197 8.71 -15.23 -12.66
N THR A 198 8.93 -15.65 -13.90
CA THR A 198 9.01 -14.74 -15.04
C THR A 198 7.64 -14.13 -15.38
N VAL A 199 6.54 -14.90 -15.32
CA VAL A 199 5.17 -14.36 -15.43
C VAL A 199 4.91 -13.25 -14.40
N HIS A 200 5.28 -13.51 -13.14
CA HIS A 200 5.17 -12.51 -12.08
C HIS A 200 5.97 -11.25 -12.39
N ARG A 201 7.23 -11.40 -12.82
CA ARG A 201 8.11 -10.26 -13.19
C ARG A 201 7.56 -9.44 -14.35
N LEU A 202 7.04 -10.09 -15.40
CA LEU A 202 6.44 -9.40 -16.56
C LEU A 202 5.22 -8.61 -16.11
N THR A 203 4.33 -9.24 -15.34
CA THR A 203 3.12 -8.61 -14.81
C THR A 203 3.47 -7.41 -13.91
N GLN A 204 4.40 -7.57 -12.98
CA GLN A 204 4.85 -6.49 -12.10
C GLN A 204 5.58 -5.37 -12.87
N SER A 205 6.23 -5.67 -13.98
CA SER A 205 6.87 -4.64 -14.82
C SER A 205 5.81 -3.74 -15.48
N VAL A 206 4.70 -4.33 -15.95
CA VAL A 206 3.56 -3.57 -16.48
C VAL A 206 2.91 -2.75 -15.37
N LEU A 207 2.50 -3.37 -14.26
CA LEU A 207 1.81 -2.67 -13.17
C LEU A 207 2.71 -1.63 -12.49
N GLY A 208 4.00 -1.90 -12.36
CA GLY A 208 4.99 -0.97 -11.81
C GLY A 208 5.10 0.31 -12.65
N GLN A 209 4.98 0.22 -13.97
CA GLN A 209 4.92 1.41 -14.83
C GLN A 209 3.64 2.21 -14.57
N VAL A 210 2.49 1.54 -14.45
CA VAL A 210 1.21 2.20 -14.13
C VAL A 210 1.31 2.92 -12.78
N GLN A 211 1.89 2.28 -11.78
CA GLN A 211 2.11 2.87 -10.46
C GLN A 211 3.08 4.06 -10.51
N GLY A 212 4.18 3.93 -11.28
CA GLY A 212 5.17 5.00 -11.48
C GLY A 212 4.57 6.26 -12.10
N LEU A 213 3.77 6.11 -13.17
CA LEU A 213 3.03 7.23 -13.76
C LEU A 213 1.87 7.68 -12.87
N GLY A 214 1.26 6.75 -12.14
CA GLY A 214 0.21 7.02 -11.16
C GLY A 214 0.67 8.02 -10.11
N LEU A 215 1.94 7.98 -9.69
CA LEU A 215 2.51 8.95 -8.76
C LEU A 215 2.42 10.39 -9.32
N LEU A 216 2.67 10.58 -10.62
CA LEU A 216 2.54 11.88 -11.27
C LEU A 216 1.08 12.33 -11.34
N ARG A 217 0.17 11.41 -11.71
CA ARG A 217 -1.27 11.69 -11.77
C ARG A 217 -1.84 12.08 -10.41
N VAL A 218 -1.53 11.30 -9.37
CA VAL A 218 -1.95 11.59 -7.99
C VAL A 218 -1.34 12.92 -7.53
N SER A 219 -0.08 13.20 -7.85
CA SER A 219 0.56 14.49 -7.53
C SER A 219 -0.16 15.67 -8.19
N GLU A 220 -0.57 15.55 -9.46
CA GLU A 220 -1.36 16.56 -10.17
C GLU A 220 -2.72 16.80 -9.50
N ILE A 221 -3.44 15.73 -9.15
CA ILE A 221 -4.74 15.81 -8.48
C ILE A 221 -4.60 16.46 -7.10
N GLU A 222 -3.59 16.08 -6.33
CA GLU A 222 -3.33 16.68 -5.01
C GLU A 222 -2.89 18.14 -5.12
N ALA A 223 -2.06 18.49 -6.10
CA ALA A 223 -1.63 19.87 -6.34
C ALA A 223 -2.84 20.76 -6.66
N ALA A 224 -3.81 20.27 -7.45
CA ALA A 224 -5.05 20.98 -7.74
C ALA A 224 -5.93 21.22 -6.50
N ARG A 225 -5.83 20.38 -5.46
CA ARG A 225 -6.56 20.55 -4.20
C ARG A 225 -5.91 21.56 -3.25
N ARG A 226 -4.61 21.82 -3.38
CA ARG A 226 -3.89 22.76 -2.50
C ARG A 226 -4.04 24.19 -3.02
N ALA A 227 -4.13 25.16 -2.12
CA ALA A 227 -4.22 26.59 -2.43
C ALA A 227 -2.88 27.23 -2.90
N GLY A 228 -2.01 26.46 -3.56
CA GLY A 228 -0.71 26.91 -4.07
C GLY A 228 -0.77 27.45 -5.51
N PRO A 229 0.38 27.81 -6.11
CA PRO A 229 0.46 28.09 -7.53
C PRO A 229 -0.12 26.92 -8.32
N SER A 230 -1.01 27.20 -9.26
CA SER A 230 -1.63 26.14 -10.05
C SER A 230 -0.56 25.40 -10.86
N LEU A 231 -0.80 24.11 -11.10
CA LEU A 231 0.07 23.32 -11.97
C LEU A 231 0.17 23.95 -13.38
N ALA A 232 -0.92 24.57 -13.86
CA ALA A 232 -0.93 25.34 -15.10
C ALA A 232 0.08 26.51 -15.05
N HIS A 233 0.09 27.31 -13.98
CA HIS A 233 1.05 28.39 -13.81
C HIS A 233 2.50 27.87 -13.78
N TRP A 234 2.74 26.77 -13.06
CA TRP A 234 4.07 26.16 -13.02
C TRP A 234 4.53 25.72 -14.42
N ARG A 235 3.63 25.09 -15.21
CA ARG A 235 3.91 24.61 -16.56
C ARG A 235 4.13 25.74 -17.59
N THR A 236 3.35 26.80 -17.54
CA THR A 236 3.39 27.86 -18.57
C THR A 236 4.31 29.03 -18.23
N VAL A 237 4.65 29.23 -16.95
CA VAL A 237 5.45 30.36 -16.49
C VAL A 237 6.74 29.90 -15.84
N THR A 238 6.64 29.08 -14.78
CA THR A 238 7.82 28.73 -13.96
C THR A 238 8.81 27.86 -14.73
N ALA A 239 8.36 26.76 -15.33
CA ALA A 239 9.24 25.83 -16.03
C ALA A 239 9.91 26.45 -17.27
N PRO A 240 9.20 27.17 -18.16
CA PRO A 240 9.83 27.83 -19.32
C PRO A 240 10.87 28.87 -18.92
N ALA A 241 10.61 29.67 -17.87
CA ALA A 241 11.55 30.68 -17.39
C ALA A 241 12.88 30.08 -16.90
N VAL A 242 12.87 28.84 -16.42
CA VAL A 242 14.08 28.14 -15.93
C VAL A 242 14.75 27.32 -17.03
N LEU A 243 13.96 26.66 -17.88
CA LEU A 243 14.48 25.72 -18.89
C LEU A 243 14.89 26.41 -20.19
N MET A 244 14.34 27.59 -20.47
CA MET A 244 14.60 28.37 -21.67
C MET A 244 14.84 29.87 -21.36
N PRO A 245 15.80 30.22 -20.48
CA PRO A 245 16.07 31.62 -20.18
C PRO A 245 16.62 32.38 -21.40
N ASP A 246 17.32 31.68 -22.31
CA ASP A 246 17.87 32.20 -23.57
C ASP A 246 18.09 31.06 -24.61
N ARG A 247 18.73 31.37 -25.75
CA ARG A 247 19.03 30.39 -26.83
C ARG A 247 20.11 29.36 -26.46
N ASP A 248 20.93 29.63 -25.44
CA ASP A 248 22.10 28.82 -25.03
C ASP A 248 21.86 28.10 -23.70
N THR A 249 20.60 27.71 -23.44
CA THR A 249 20.23 26.94 -22.25
C THR A 249 21.12 25.69 -22.08
N PRO A 250 21.66 25.42 -20.88
CA PRO A 250 22.45 24.21 -20.61
C PRO A 250 21.59 22.93 -20.63
N TYR A 251 20.27 23.06 -20.83
CA TYR A 251 19.32 21.95 -20.83
C TYR A 251 18.66 21.75 -22.22
N PRO A 252 19.42 21.56 -23.31
CA PRO A 252 18.88 21.58 -24.68
C PRO A 252 17.84 20.48 -24.94
N ARG A 253 17.96 19.32 -24.27
CA ARG A 253 16.97 18.24 -24.38
C ARG A 253 15.62 18.63 -23.74
N LEU A 254 15.63 19.26 -22.57
CA LEU A 254 14.41 19.74 -21.91
C LEU A 254 13.81 20.95 -22.63
N ALA A 255 14.65 21.84 -23.16
CA ALA A 255 14.19 22.95 -23.98
C ALA A 255 13.52 22.48 -25.28
N SER A 256 13.97 21.36 -25.86
CA SER A 256 13.36 20.80 -27.06
C SER A 256 11.92 20.34 -26.86
N THR A 257 11.56 19.84 -25.67
CA THR A 257 10.19 19.39 -25.35
C THR A 257 9.26 20.53 -25.01
N ALA A 258 9.79 21.71 -24.67
CA ALA A 258 8.98 22.87 -24.32
C ALA A 258 8.14 23.40 -25.50
N ARG A 259 8.52 23.09 -26.75
CA ARG A 259 7.71 23.39 -27.94
C ARG A 259 6.38 22.64 -27.95
N ASP A 260 6.36 21.45 -27.36
CA ASP A 260 5.20 20.57 -27.24
C ASP A 260 4.86 20.35 -25.75
N ALA A 261 5.05 21.37 -24.91
CA ALA A 261 4.96 21.25 -23.45
C ALA A 261 3.62 20.69 -22.96
N GLU A 262 2.53 21.03 -23.65
CA GLU A 262 1.19 20.54 -23.32
C GLU A 262 1.05 19.04 -23.64
N ALA A 263 1.53 18.60 -24.80
CA ALA A 263 1.57 17.18 -25.16
C ALA A 263 2.53 16.39 -24.25
N ALA A 264 3.66 16.98 -23.86
CA ALA A 264 4.60 16.36 -22.92
C ALA A 264 4.03 16.25 -21.49
N ALA A 265 3.03 17.05 -21.15
CA ALA A 265 2.34 17.03 -19.87
C ALA A 265 1.09 16.14 -19.85
N ASP A 266 0.66 15.63 -21.00
CA ASP A 266 -0.47 14.73 -21.11
C ASP A 266 -0.11 13.35 -20.52
N LEU A 267 -0.56 13.13 -19.29
CA LEU A 267 -0.30 11.89 -18.58
C LEU A 267 -1.06 10.69 -19.15
N ASP A 268 -2.21 10.90 -19.82
CA ASP A 268 -2.95 9.81 -20.46
C ASP A 268 -2.20 9.34 -21.71
N ALA A 269 -1.71 10.28 -22.52
CA ALA A 269 -0.87 9.97 -23.67
C ALA A 269 0.46 9.30 -23.25
N LEU A 270 1.08 9.79 -22.17
CA LEU A 270 2.30 9.20 -21.63
C LEU A 270 2.07 7.79 -21.09
N PHE A 271 0.92 7.56 -20.44
CA PHE A 271 0.49 6.23 -19.98
C PHE A 271 0.31 5.26 -21.15
N GLU A 272 -0.46 5.61 -22.18
CA GLU A 272 -0.69 4.73 -23.34
C GLU A 272 0.61 4.48 -24.11
N PHE A 273 1.46 5.50 -24.27
CA PHE A 273 2.77 5.33 -24.90
C PHE A 273 3.65 4.34 -24.11
N GLY A 274 3.77 4.55 -22.79
CA GLY A 274 4.58 3.70 -21.92
C GLY A 274 4.07 2.25 -21.87
N LEU A 275 2.76 2.07 -21.77
CA LEU A 275 2.11 0.76 -21.79
C LEU A 275 2.41 0.02 -23.10
N ALA A 276 2.23 0.70 -24.25
CA ALA A 276 2.53 0.09 -25.54
C ALA A 276 4.01 -0.33 -25.64
N ARG A 277 4.96 0.52 -25.23
CA ARG A 277 6.39 0.19 -25.29
C ARG A 277 6.78 -0.98 -24.39
N ILE A 278 6.22 -1.09 -23.19
CA ILE A 278 6.47 -2.23 -22.31
C ILE A 278 5.91 -3.50 -22.92
N LEU A 279 4.68 -3.48 -23.42
CA LEU A 279 4.06 -4.67 -24.02
C LEU A 279 4.74 -5.08 -25.33
N ASP A 280 5.28 -4.15 -26.11
CA ASP A 280 6.13 -4.46 -27.27
C ASP A 280 7.40 -5.20 -26.82
N GLY A 281 8.03 -4.77 -25.72
CA GLY A 281 9.17 -5.47 -25.12
C GLY A 281 8.81 -6.86 -24.59
N VAL A 282 7.62 -7.03 -23.99
CA VAL A 282 7.11 -8.35 -23.57
C VAL A 282 6.91 -9.24 -24.80
N ALA A 283 6.31 -8.74 -25.87
CA ALA A 283 6.12 -9.50 -27.10
C ALA A 283 7.45 -10.01 -27.66
N LEU A 284 8.45 -9.14 -27.78
CA LEU A 284 9.79 -9.52 -28.24
C LEU A 284 10.45 -10.57 -27.35
N PHE A 285 10.24 -10.49 -26.03
CA PHE A 285 10.74 -11.49 -25.10
C PHE A 285 10.07 -12.85 -25.32
N LEU A 286 8.74 -12.87 -25.47
CA LEU A 286 7.97 -14.10 -25.71
C LEU A 286 8.31 -14.73 -27.05
N ASP A 287 8.44 -13.93 -28.12
CA ASP A 287 8.80 -14.39 -29.47
C ASP A 287 10.23 -14.96 -29.52
N GLY A 288 11.10 -14.52 -28.60
CA GLY A 288 12.48 -14.99 -28.47
C GLY A 288 12.63 -16.28 -27.65
N LEU A 289 11.55 -16.81 -27.08
CA LEU A 289 11.60 -18.08 -26.35
C LEU A 289 11.82 -19.22 -27.35
N PRO A 290 12.76 -20.15 -27.06
CA PRO A 290 12.88 -21.33 -27.88
C PRO A 290 11.55 -22.09 -27.84
N GLU A 291 11.02 -22.48 -29.01
CA GLU A 291 9.88 -23.39 -29.07
C GLU A 291 10.18 -24.56 -28.15
N HIS A 292 9.33 -24.78 -27.15
CA HIS A 292 9.45 -25.95 -26.29
C HIS A 292 9.28 -27.17 -27.18
N THR A 293 10.39 -27.74 -27.67
CA THR A 293 10.41 -29.08 -28.22
C THR A 293 9.99 -29.98 -27.07
N ASP A 294 8.76 -30.48 -27.12
CA ASP A 294 8.28 -31.56 -26.29
C ASP A 294 9.24 -32.75 -26.42
N HIS A 295 10.23 -32.83 -25.55
CA HIS A 295 10.96 -34.06 -25.28
C HIS A 295 10.13 -34.92 -24.33
N SER A 296 8.98 -35.36 -24.84
CA SER A 296 8.30 -36.56 -24.36
C SER A 296 9.06 -37.78 -24.92
N GLY A 297 10.20 -38.10 -24.32
CA GLY A 297 10.98 -39.27 -24.71
C GLY A 297 12.11 -39.59 -23.75
N GLY A 298 11.90 -40.58 -22.87
CA GLY A 298 13.00 -41.33 -22.26
C GLY A 298 12.99 -41.38 -20.74
N THR A 299 12.18 -42.28 -20.18
CA THR A 299 12.41 -42.87 -18.86
C THR A 299 13.76 -43.61 -18.83
N ALA A 300 14.73 -43.10 -18.06
CA ALA A 300 15.79 -43.84 -17.35
C ALA A 300 16.52 -42.78 -16.50
N GLY A 301 16.47 -42.76 -15.17
CA GLY A 301 16.72 -43.86 -14.27
C GLY A 301 18.19 -43.83 -13.85
N THR A 302 18.56 -42.95 -12.90
CA THR A 302 19.65 -43.21 -11.94
C THR A 302 19.49 -42.32 -10.71
N ALA A 303 19.40 -42.98 -9.57
CA ALA A 303 19.53 -42.39 -8.25
C ALA A 303 20.93 -41.78 -8.07
N HIS A 304 21.02 -40.65 -7.36
CA HIS A 304 22.16 -40.47 -6.47
C HIS A 304 21.77 -39.79 -5.16
N GLU A 305 22.13 -40.53 -4.13
CA GLU A 305 21.97 -40.37 -2.70
C GLU A 305 22.93 -39.32 -2.14
N GLY A 306 22.45 -38.63 -1.09
CA GLY A 306 23.09 -37.75 -0.12
C GLY A 306 24.59 -37.40 -0.18
N ALA A 307 24.88 -36.11 -0.03
CA ALA A 307 25.97 -35.64 0.83
C ALA A 307 25.77 -34.16 1.23
N ALA A 308 25.35 -33.94 2.47
CA ALA A 308 25.50 -32.68 3.16
C ALA A 308 27.00 -32.39 3.38
N ARG A 309 27.42 -31.12 3.25
CA ARG A 309 28.72 -30.65 3.75
C ARG A 309 28.51 -29.48 4.73
N PRO A 310 29.24 -29.46 5.86
CA PRO A 310 28.94 -28.61 7.00
C PRO A 310 29.59 -27.23 6.92
N ALA A 311 29.06 -26.33 7.75
CA ALA A 311 29.58 -25.01 8.07
C ALA A 311 31.00 -25.09 8.66
N ALA A 312 31.88 -24.18 8.24
CA ALA A 312 33.18 -23.96 8.85
C ALA A 312 33.25 -22.57 9.51
N GLN A 313 33.74 -22.61 10.75
CA GLN A 313 33.88 -21.56 11.75
C GLN A 313 34.90 -20.47 11.39
N GLU A 314 34.64 -19.26 11.92
CA GLU A 314 35.61 -18.16 12.07
C GLU A 314 36.86 -18.57 12.85
N PRO A 315 37.97 -17.82 12.71
CA PRO A 315 38.83 -17.51 13.83
C PRO A 315 38.84 -15.99 14.14
N ARG A 316 38.57 -15.68 15.41
CA ARG A 316 38.86 -14.39 16.05
C ARG A 316 40.31 -14.37 16.56
N ALA A 317 41.04 -13.31 16.20
CA ALA A 317 42.00 -12.56 17.01
C ALA A 317 42.47 -11.40 16.10
N GLY A 318 42.47 -10.12 16.43
CA GLY A 318 42.63 -9.46 17.72
C GLY A 318 43.84 -8.51 17.60
N GLY A 319 43.63 -7.20 17.63
CA GLY A 319 44.72 -6.23 17.88
C GLY A 319 44.67 -4.91 17.12
N GLY A 320 44.43 -3.81 17.86
CA GLY A 320 45.07 -2.51 17.64
C GLY A 320 44.36 -1.48 16.76
N GLY A 321 43.85 -0.40 17.38
CA GLY A 321 43.31 0.80 16.71
C GLY A 321 44.37 1.71 16.05
N PRO A 322 44.12 3.02 15.78
CA PRO A 322 43.14 3.90 16.41
C PRO A 322 42.20 4.67 15.46
N ALA A 323 41.27 5.38 16.10
CA ALA A 323 40.23 6.22 15.54
C ALA A 323 40.76 7.41 14.70
N VAL A 324 40.10 7.66 13.57
CA VAL A 324 40.16 8.95 12.86
C VAL A 324 38.77 9.57 12.91
N HIS A 325 38.65 10.58 13.76
CA HIS A 325 37.61 11.59 13.66
C HIS A 325 37.71 12.32 12.31
N ARG A 326 36.64 12.34 11.53
CA ARG A 326 36.40 13.41 10.55
C ARG A 326 35.05 14.05 10.80
N ASN A 327 35.14 15.19 11.47
CA ASN A 327 34.18 16.28 11.46
C ASN A 327 33.96 16.73 10.01
N VAL A 328 32.72 16.83 9.56
CA VAL A 328 32.34 17.63 8.38
C VAL A 328 31.43 18.74 8.89
N ALA A 329 31.85 19.96 8.60
CA ALA A 329 31.36 21.20 9.15
C ALA A 329 30.00 21.64 8.59
N ASP A 330 29.25 22.29 9.46
CA ASP A 330 28.08 23.12 9.22
C ASP A 330 28.50 24.47 8.58
N PRO A 331 27.93 24.90 7.44
CA PRO A 331 28.20 26.19 6.85
C PRO A 331 27.07 27.18 7.16
N THR A 332 27.14 27.85 8.31
CA THR A 332 26.38 29.10 8.52
C THR A 332 27.20 30.14 9.28
N ALA A 333 27.03 31.40 8.86
CA ALA A 333 27.57 32.65 9.40
C ALA A 333 28.98 33.08 8.94
N ARG A 334 29.02 34.01 7.96
CA ARG A 334 29.22 35.44 8.26
C ARG A 334 28.96 36.31 7.03
N GLY A 335 27.96 37.17 7.18
CA GLY A 335 27.82 38.42 6.44
C GLY A 335 27.32 39.46 7.44
N ARG A 336 28.25 40.32 7.86
CA ARG A 336 28.18 41.43 8.83
C ARG A 336 28.39 41.08 10.30
#